data_AF-A0A349YKZ9-F1
#
_entry.id   AF-A0A349YKZ9-F1
#
_cell.length_a   1.000
_cell.length_b   1.000
_cell.length_c   1.000
_cell.angle_alpha   90.00
_cell.angle_beta   90.00
_cell.angle_gamma   90.00
#
_symmetry.space_group_name_H-M   'P 1'
#
loop_
_entity.id
_entity.type
_entity.pdbx_description
1 polymer ?
#
loop_
_entity_poly.entity_id
_entity_poly.type
_entity_poly.pdbx_seq_one_letter_code
_entity_poly.pdbx_strand_id
1 'polypeptide(L)'
;MNELYEAIENKIKESGYPRAISGADVYNDICDQIEGKENGTYILLSKFEDDVVFEYNITIMDDQFNLGILTMKSPEGEFQVDFDK
;
A
#
# COMPACT_ATOMS: atom_id res chain seq x y z
N MET A 1 7.21 14.25 10.35
CA MET A 1 7.94 13.32 9.45
C MET A 1 7.41 11.87 9.54
N ASN A 2 6.12 11.67 9.89
CA ASN A 2 5.47 10.35 9.96
C ASN A 2 4.01 10.36 9.44
N GLU A 3 3.50 11.50 8.96
CA GLU A 3 2.07 11.67 8.65
C GLU A 3 1.59 10.70 7.57
N LEU A 4 2.44 10.34 6.61
CA LEU A 4 2.09 9.39 5.56
C LEU A 4 1.99 7.95 6.10
N TYR A 5 2.90 7.53 6.98
CA TYR A 5 2.88 6.19 7.59
C TYR A 5 1.67 6.03 8.50
N GLU A 6 1.40 7.05 9.32
CA GLU A 6 0.22 7.07 10.19
C GLU A 6 -1.06 7.11 9.36
N ALA A 7 -1.10 7.84 8.24
CA ALA A 7 -2.26 7.84 7.34
C ALA A 7 -2.49 6.47 6.71
N ILE A 8 -1.45 5.80 6.22
CA ILE A 8 -1.57 4.43 5.68
C ILE A 8 -2.07 3.48 6.75
N GLU A 9 -1.44 3.47 7.93
CA GLU A 9 -1.84 2.60 9.02
C GLU A 9 -3.29 2.85 9.48
N ASN A 10 -3.68 4.12 9.62
CA ASN A 10 -5.03 4.49 10.00
C ASN A 10 -6.04 4.10 8.93
N LYS A 11 -5.80 4.39 7.65
CA LYS A 11 -6.74 3.99 6.59
C LYS A 11 -6.90 2.48 6.52
N ILE A 12 -5.84 1.71 6.73
CA ILE A 12 -5.93 0.24 6.78
C ILE A 12 -6.76 -0.21 7.99
N LYS A 13 -6.53 0.36 9.17
CA LYS A 13 -7.36 0.10 10.36
C LYS A 13 -8.83 0.49 10.13
N GLU A 14 -9.08 1.61 9.46
CA GLU A 14 -10.43 2.10 9.12
C GLU A 14 -11.14 1.19 8.11
N SER A 15 -10.40 0.51 7.22
CA SER A 15 -10.99 -0.50 6.33
C SER A 15 -11.54 -1.72 7.08
N GLY A 16 -11.16 -1.89 8.35
CA GLY A 16 -11.55 -3.03 9.18
C GLY A 16 -10.57 -4.20 9.09
N TYR A 17 -9.36 -3.97 8.57
CA TYR A 17 -8.33 -4.98 8.48
C TYR A 17 -7.94 -5.46 9.89
N PRO A 18 -8.13 -6.76 10.22
CA PRO A 18 -8.02 -7.27 11.58
C PRO A 18 -6.57 -7.48 12.05
N ARG A 19 -5.60 -7.46 11.13
CA ARG A 19 -4.19 -7.74 11.46
C ARG A 19 -3.41 -6.44 11.71
N ALA A 20 -2.38 -6.55 12.54
CA ALA A 20 -1.43 -5.47 12.75
C ALA A 20 -0.56 -5.31 11.49
N ILE A 21 -0.64 -4.14 10.87
CA ILE A 21 0.22 -3.74 9.74
C ILE A 21 0.87 -2.40 10.12
N SER A 22 2.14 -2.22 9.77
CA SER A 22 2.78 -0.92 9.90
C SER A 22 2.70 -0.17 8.58
N GLY A 23 2.20 1.06 8.61
CA GLY A 23 2.18 1.91 7.42
C GLY A 23 3.59 2.25 6.91
N ALA A 24 4.60 2.17 7.78
CA ALA A 24 6.00 2.35 7.40
C ALA A 24 6.53 1.17 6.58
N ASP A 25 6.25 -0.07 6.98
CA ASP A 25 6.63 -1.27 6.22
C ASP A 25 6.02 -1.26 4.82
N VAL A 26 4.72 -0.94 4.74
CA VAL A 26 4.01 -0.83 3.46
C VAL A 26 4.64 0.23 2.55
N TYR A 27 4.93 1.41 3.11
CA TYR A 27 5.57 2.48 2.34
C TYR A 27 6.97 2.09 1.87
N ASN A 28 7.78 1.51 2.75
CA ASN A 28 9.15 1.12 2.42
C ASN A 28 9.16 0.03 1.34
N ASP A 29 8.25 -0.94 1.40
CA ASP A 29 8.09 -1.98 0.37
C ASP A 29 7.73 -1.39 -0.99
N ILE A 30 6.79 -0.42 -1.02
CA ILE A 30 6.47 0.32 -2.25
C ILE A 30 7.72 1.05 -2.76
N CYS A 31 8.41 1.79 -1.88
CA CYS A 31 9.61 2.55 -2.23
C CYS A 31 10.71 1.68 -2.85
N ASP A 32 10.97 0.51 -2.26
CA ASP A 32 11.97 -0.46 -2.77
C ASP A 32 11.55 -1.00 -4.16
N GLN A 33 10.26 -1.28 -4.35
CA GLN A 33 9.75 -1.80 -5.62
C GLN A 33 9.67 -0.77 -6.76
N ILE A 34 9.51 0.52 -6.44
CA ILE A 34 9.52 1.60 -7.43
C ILE A 34 10.91 2.13 -7.72
N GLU A 35 11.89 1.84 -6.86
CA GLU A 35 13.27 2.29 -7.05
C GLU A 35 13.81 1.75 -8.38
N GLY A 36 14.09 2.66 -9.32
CA GLY A 36 14.55 2.32 -10.66
C GLY A 36 13.46 2.06 -11.70
N LYS A 37 12.19 2.33 -11.41
CA LYS A 37 11.10 2.28 -12.40
C LYS A 37 10.87 3.63 -13.07
N GLU A 38 10.51 3.60 -14.36
CA GLU A 38 10.16 4.79 -15.13
C GLU A 38 8.78 5.32 -14.77
N ASN A 39 8.52 6.60 -15.04
CA ASN A 39 7.23 7.26 -14.85
C ASN A 39 6.08 6.47 -15.49
N GLY A 40 5.05 6.16 -14.72
CA GLY A 40 3.93 5.35 -15.18
C GLY A 40 3.09 4.79 -14.05
N THR A 41 1.98 4.14 -14.40
CA THR A 41 1.11 3.46 -13.44
C THR A 41 1.53 2.01 -13.30
N TYR A 42 1.77 1.59 -12.06
CA TYR A 42 2.17 0.22 -11.72
C TYR A 42 1.24 -0.37 -10.67
N ILE A 43 1.05 -1.67 -10.78
CA ILE A 43 0.39 -2.47 -9.77
C ILE A 43 1.48 -3.29 -9.10
N LEU A 44 1.74 -3.01 -7.83
CA LEU A 44 2.67 -3.77 -7.01
C LEU A 44 1.89 -4.78 -6.19
N LEU A 45 2.40 -6.01 -6.12
CA LEU A 45 1.80 -7.09 -5.35
C LEU A 45 2.82 -7.55 -4.32
N SER A 46 2.48 -7.39 -3.05
CA SER A 46 3.36 -7.74 -1.95
C SER A 46 2.68 -8.75 -1.04
N LYS A 47 3.38 -9.85 -0.77
CA LYS A 47 2.87 -10.96 0.02
C LYS A 47 3.50 -10.88 1.41
N PHE A 48 2.77 -10.32 2.37
CA PHE A 48 3.24 -10.16 3.75
C PHE A 48 3.20 -11.47 4.54
N GLU A 49 2.15 -12.27 4.33
CA GLU A 49 1.98 -13.59 4.95
C GLU A 49 1.52 -14.61 3.91
N ASP A 50 1.62 -15.90 4.22
CA ASP A 50 1.33 -16.97 3.24
C ASP A 50 -0.08 -16.91 2.63
N ASP A 51 -1.01 -16.30 3.35
CA ASP A 51 -2.42 -16.16 2.98
C ASP A 51 -2.83 -14.69 2.76
N VAL A 52 -1.89 -13.75 2.85
CA VAL A 52 -2.20 -12.31 2.77
C VAL A 52 -1.43 -11.64 1.63
N VAL A 53 -2.18 -11.01 0.73
CA VAL A 53 -1.65 -10.30 -0.43
C VAL A 53 -2.11 -8.84 -0.39
N PHE A 54 -1.16 -7.93 -0.49
CA PHE A 54 -1.38 -6.50 -0.63
C PHE A 54 -1.15 -6.12 -2.09
N GLU A 55 -2.08 -5.40 -2.67
CA GLU A 55 -2.03 -4.88 -4.03
C GLU A 55 -2.05 -3.36 -3.97
N TYR A 56 -0.96 -2.74 -4.41
CA TYR A 56 -0.78 -1.29 -4.43
C TYR A 56 -0.89 -0.79 -5.86
N ASN A 57 -1.91 0.03 -6.14
CA ASN A 57 -2.02 0.79 -7.37
C ASN A 57 -1.32 2.13 -7.15
N ILE A 58 -0.14 2.27 -7.76
CA ILE A 58 0.68 3.46 -7.64
C ILE A 58 0.94 4.10 -9.01
N THR A 59 1.12 5.41 -9.00
CA THR A 59 1.55 6.15 -10.18
C THR A 59 2.85 6.87 -9.88
N ILE A 60 3.92 6.48 -10.58
CA ILE A 60 5.25 7.08 -10.49
C ILE A 60 5.30 8.29 -11.41
N MET A 61 5.74 9.43 -10.88
CA MET A 61 5.84 10.72 -11.56
C MET A 61 7.17 11.38 -11.19
N ASP A 62 8.16 11.26 -12.07
CA ASP A 62 9.50 11.84 -11.95
C ASP A 62 10.28 11.25 -10.76
N ASP A 63 10.20 11.90 -9.59
CA ASP A 63 10.85 11.53 -8.33
C ASP A 63 9.82 11.25 -7.22
N GLN A 64 8.54 11.28 -7.55
CA GLN A 64 7.44 11.09 -6.61
C GLN A 64 6.56 9.94 -7.05
N PHE A 65 5.86 9.35 -6.09
CA PHE A 65 4.80 8.40 -6.38
C PHE A 65 3.51 8.84 -5.70
N ASN A 66 2.39 8.50 -6.35
CA ASN A 66 1.07 8.63 -5.77
C ASN A 66 0.54 7.21 -5.50
N LEU A 67 0.13 6.94 -4.26
CA LEU A 67 -0.60 5.74 -3.91
C LEU A 67 -2.08 6.00 -4.14
N GLY A 68 -2.68 5.36 -5.13
CA GLY A 68 -4.09 5.55 -5.47
C GLY A 68 -4.99 4.60 -4.69
N ILE A 69 -4.83 3.30 -4.88
CA ILE A 69 -5.67 2.26 -4.25
C ILE A 69 -4.79 1.21 -3.61
N LEU A 70 -5.15 0.80 -2.40
CA LEU A 70 -4.57 -0.33 -1.69
C LEU A 70 -5.65 -1.39 -1.48
N THR A 71 -5.46 -2.57 -2.07
CA THR A 71 -6.32 -3.74 -1.85
C THR A 71 -5.57 -4.76 -1.01
N MET A 72 -6.16 -5.19 0.10
CA MET A 72 -5.60 -6.17 1.02
C MET A 72 -6.48 -7.41 0.99
N LYS A 73 -5.96 -8.49 0.44
CA LYS A 73 -6.64 -9.78 0.37
C LYS A 73 -6.10 -10.66 1.48
N SER A 74 -7.01 -11.10 2.34
CA SER A 74 -6.71 -12.00 3.44
C SER A 74 -7.77 -13.12 3.47
N PRO A 75 -7.53 -14.24 4.15
CA PRO A 75 -8.54 -15.29 4.30
C PRO A 75 -9.79 -14.81 5.06
N GLU A 76 -9.67 -13.69 5.79
CA GLU A 76 -10.77 -13.08 6.55
C GLU A 76 -11.68 -12.22 5.65
N GLY A 77 -11.18 -11.80 4.48
CA GLY A 77 -11.89 -10.97 3.52
C GLY A 77 -10.96 -10.12 2.65
N GLU A 78 -11.58 -9.40 1.72
CA GLU A 78 -10.92 -8.38 0.89
C GLU A 78 -11.24 -6.99 1.44
N PHE A 79 -10.20 -6.22 1.74
CA PHE A 79 -10.29 -4.88 2.28
C PHE A 79 -9.66 -3.91 1.30
N GLN A 80 -10.38 -2.85 0.92
CA GLN A 80 -9.89 -1.87 -0.04
C GLN A 80 -9.86 -0.49 0.60
N VAL A 81 -8.75 0.20 0.38
CA VAL A 81 -8.51 1.56 0.82
C VAL A 81 -8.23 2.43 -0.41
N ASP A 82 -8.96 3.53 -0.50
CA ASP A 82 -8.74 4.55 -1.52
C ASP A 82 -7.98 5.73 -0.91
N PHE A 83 -6.83 6.06 -1.49
CA PHE A 83 -5.92 7.13 -1.06
C PHE A 83 -6.02 8.39 -1.93
N ASP A 84 -6.70 8.31 -3.09
CA ASP A 84 -6.96 9.46 -3.98
C ASP A 84 -8.10 10.37 -3.47
N LYS A 85 -8.87 9.89 -2.48
CA LYS A 85 -10.00 10.60 -1.86
C LYS A 85 -9.65 11.62 -0.78
#